data_AF-A0A3A8INK3-F1
#
_entry.id   AF-A0A3A8INK3-F1
#
_cell.length_a   1.000
_cell.length_b   1.000
_cell.length_c   1.000
_cell.angle_alpha   90.00
_cell.angle_beta   90.00
_cell.angle_gamma   90.00
#
_symmetry.space_group_name_H-M   'P 1'
#
loop_
_entity.id
_entity.type
_entity.pdbx_description
1 polymer ?
#
loop_
_entity_poly.entity_id
_entity_poly.type
_entity_poly.pdbx_seq_one_letter_code
_entity_poly.pdbx_strand_id
1 'polypeptide(L)'
;LLGNAAQTIHPLGAQGFNLGLRDALTLAELLEDAHEDAGSDVLLQAYVARRQEDRRQTVAFSGGLARLTSNPAPLMRPLRSLGLVAAQRASVQSMLVGGAMGFRGEVPRLCRGEAA
;
A
#
# COMPACT_ATOMS: atom_id res chain seq x y z
N LEU A 1 7.73 14.37 0.17
CA LEU A 1 8.23 13.33 -0.76
C LEU A 1 7.12 12.33 -1.04
N LEU A 2 7.09 11.75 -2.26
CA LEU A 2 6.09 10.77 -2.69
C LEU A 2 6.72 9.64 -3.52
N GLY A 3 6.04 8.49 -3.58
CA GLY A 3 6.45 7.36 -4.41
C GLY A 3 7.84 6.82 -4.06
N ASN A 4 8.62 6.44 -5.07
CA ASN A 4 9.96 5.87 -4.87
C ASN A 4 10.95 6.86 -4.22
N ALA A 5 10.69 8.16 -4.30
CA ALA A 5 11.48 9.16 -3.58
C ALA A 5 11.17 9.16 -2.07
N ALA A 6 9.99 8.69 -1.65
CA ALA A 6 9.62 8.55 -0.24
C ALA A 6 10.02 7.19 0.35
N GLN A 7 10.13 6.14 -0.48
CA GLN A 7 10.42 4.79 -0.02
C GLN A 7 10.87 3.84 -1.13
N THR A 8 11.81 2.95 -0.82
CA THR A 8 12.20 1.84 -1.70
C THR A 8 11.49 0.56 -1.24
N ILE A 9 10.67 -0.04 -2.11
CA ILE A 9 9.94 -1.28 -1.83
C ILE A 9 10.59 -2.42 -2.61
N HIS A 10 10.71 -3.60 -2.00
CA HIS A 10 11.13 -4.81 -2.72
C HIS A 10 10.17 -5.06 -3.90
N PRO A 11 10.67 -5.25 -5.14
CA PRO A 11 9.81 -5.37 -6.31
C PRO A 11 8.98 -6.65 -6.23
N LEU A 12 7.72 -6.51 -5.83
CA LEU A 12 6.73 -7.57 -5.78
C LEU A 12 5.46 -7.02 -6.45
N GLY A 13 5.26 -7.36 -7.72
CA GLY A 13 4.25 -6.73 -8.57
C GLY A 13 4.47 -5.22 -8.75
N ALA A 14 3.41 -4.49 -9.10
CA ALA A 14 3.43 -3.03 -9.27
C ALA A 14 3.17 -2.24 -7.96
N GLN A 15 3.53 -2.80 -6.80
CA GLN A 15 3.17 -2.23 -5.48
C GLN A 15 3.75 -0.84 -5.22
N GLY A 16 5.02 -0.61 -5.57
CA GLY A 16 5.65 0.71 -5.43
C GLY A 16 5.01 1.77 -6.33
N PHE A 17 4.66 1.39 -7.56
CA PHE A 17 3.93 2.26 -8.48
C PHE A 17 2.54 2.61 -7.96
N ASN A 18 1.75 1.61 -7.55
CA ASN A 18 0.40 1.83 -7.03
C ASN A 18 0.40 2.67 -5.75
N LEU A 19 1.38 2.48 -4.87
CA LEU A 19 1.54 3.29 -3.68
C LEU A 19 1.92 4.74 -4.01
N GLY A 20 2.81 4.95 -4.98
CA GLY A 20 3.17 6.29 -5.47
C GLY A 20 2.00 7.00 -6.15
N LEU A 21 1.15 6.27 -6.89
CA LEU A 21 -0.06 6.84 -7.47
C LEU A 21 -1.04 7.29 -6.38
N ARG A 22 -1.25 6.47 -5.34
CA ARG A 22 -2.08 6.85 -4.20
C ARG A 22 -1.51 8.04 -3.42
N ASP A 23 -0.19 8.11 -3.27
CA ASP A 23 0.48 9.29 -2.71
C ASP A 23 0.16 10.55 -3.53
N ALA A 24 0.24 10.49 -4.86
CA ALA A 24 -0.06 11.62 -5.73
C ALA A 24 -1.54 12.05 -5.65
N LEU A 25 -2.46 11.07 -5.66
CA LEU A 25 -3.90 11.34 -5.57
C LEU A 25 -4.29 11.94 -4.21
N THR A 26 -3.75 11.43 -3.11
CA THR A 26 -4.00 12.01 -1.78
C THR A 26 -3.49 13.45 -1.68
N LEU A 27 -2.33 13.75 -2.26
CA LEU A 27 -1.80 15.11 -2.27
C LEU A 27 -2.66 16.03 -3.14
N ALA A 28 -3.10 15.57 -4.31
CA ALA A 28 -4.00 16.33 -5.18
C ALA A 28 -5.30 16.72 -4.48
N GLU A 29 -5.94 15.78 -3.77
CA GLU A 29 -7.16 16.06 -2.99
C GLU A 29 -6.94 17.12 -1.91
N LEU A 30 -5.84 17.02 -1.16
CA LEU A 30 -5.53 17.99 -0.11
C LEU A 30 -5.22 19.38 -0.69
N LEU A 31 -4.63 19.44 -1.89
CA LEU A 31 -4.36 20.69 -2.59
C LEU A 31 -5.63 21.31 -3.18
N GLU A 32 -6.59 20.50 -3.60
CA GLU A 32 -7.89 20.96 -4.11
C GLU A 32 -8.77 21.52 -2.99
N ASP A 33 -8.78 20.86 -1.84
CA ASP A 33 -9.48 21.33 -0.64
C ASP A 33 -8.75 22.53 0.02
N ALA A 34 -7.51 22.83 -0.36
CA ALA A 34 -6.72 23.93 0.18
C ALA A 34 -7.02 25.25 -0.56
N HIS A 35 -7.57 26.22 0.16
CA HIS A 35 -7.79 27.58 -0.34
C HIS A 35 -6.61 28.53 -0.09
N GLU A 36 -5.62 28.08 0.68
CA GLU A 36 -4.47 28.86 1.16
C GLU A 36 -3.15 28.27 0.64
N ASP A 37 -2.07 28.43 1.39
CA ASP A 37 -0.73 27.98 0.99
C ASP A 37 -0.64 26.45 0.81
N ALA A 38 -0.43 26.05 -0.45
CA ALA A 38 -0.18 24.68 -0.88
C ALA A 38 1.04 24.02 -0.21
N GLY A 39 1.97 24.82 0.32
CA GLY A 39 3.17 24.38 1.04
C GLY A 39 3.03 24.41 2.56
N SER A 40 1.85 24.73 3.11
CA SER A 40 1.70 24.90 4.55
C SER A 40 2.01 23.62 5.33
N ASP A 41 2.65 23.78 6.50
CA ASP A 41 3.01 22.66 7.36
C ASP A 41 1.78 21.83 7.77
N VAL A 42 0.63 22.48 7.97
CA VAL A 42 -0.63 21.81 8.32
C VAL A 42 -1.06 20.85 7.20
N LEU A 43 -1.05 21.31 5.94
CA LEU A 43 -1.41 20.48 4.78
C LEU A 43 -0.42 19.32 4.62
N LEU A 44 0.87 19.60 4.69
CA LEU A 44 1.91 18.58 4.53
C LEU A 44 1.87 17.54 5.66
N GLN A 45 1.57 17.93 6.90
CA GLN A 45 1.37 17.02 8.02
C GLN A 45 0.11 16.16 7.83
N ALA A 46 -0.99 16.76 7.37
CA ALA A 46 -2.21 16.02 7.05
C ALA A 46 -1.97 14.97 5.95
N TYR A 47 -1.22 15.35 4.90
CA TYR A 47 -0.76 14.42 3.86
C TYR A 47 0.04 13.25 4.44
N VAL A 48 1.06 13.53 5.26
CA VAL A 48 1.89 12.48 5.86
C VAL A 48 1.04 11.56 6.73
N ALA A 49 0.19 12.12 7.60
CA ALA A 49 -0.68 11.35 8.47
C ALA A 49 -1.61 10.41 7.68
N ARG A 50 -2.24 10.92 6.62
CA ARG A 50 -3.16 10.15 5.75
C ARG A 50 -2.47 8.99 5.04
N ARG A 51 -1.18 9.14 4.70
CA ARG A 51 -0.39 8.11 3.98
C ARG A 51 0.33 7.11 4.86
N GLN A 52 0.55 7.40 6.15
CA GLN A 52 1.35 6.57 7.06
C GLN A 52 0.91 5.10 7.09
N GLU A 53 -0.40 4.85 7.25
CA GLU A 53 -0.89 3.48 7.41
C GLU A 53 -0.77 2.66 6.12
N ASP A 54 -1.17 3.20 4.96
CA ASP A 54 -1.05 2.52 3.66
C ASP A 54 0.42 2.20 3.34
N ARG A 55 1.34 3.16 3.58
CA ARG A 55 2.77 2.96 3.39
C ARG A 55 3.31 1.84 4.27
N ARG A 56 3.03 1.89 5.58
CA ARG A 56 3.49 0.91 6.56
C ARG A 56 3.00 -0.49 6.21
N GLN A 57 1.73 -0.63 5.86
CA GLN A 57 1.13 -1.92 5.52
C GLN A 57 1.63 -2.48 4.19
N THR A 58 1.74 -1.64 3.17
CA THR A 58 2.29 -2.05 1.87
C THR A 58 3.71 -2.58 2.04
N VAL A 59 4.57 -1.85 2.76
CA VAL A 59 5.95 -2.28 3.03
C VAL A 59 5.99 -3.56 3.87
N ALA A 60 5.17 -3.67 4.91
CA ALA A 60 5.11 -4.85 5.75
C ALA A 60 4.66 -6.10 4.98
N PHE A 61 3.66 -5.95 4.11
CA PHE A 61 3.15 -7.02 3.25
C PHE A 61 4.21 -7.49 2.25
N SER A 62 4.81 -6.57 1.48
CA SER A 62 5.86 -6.90 0.51
C SER A 62 7.06 -7.55 1.19
N GLY A 63 7.54 -6.95 2.28
CA GLY A 63 8.66 -7.48 3.05
C GLY A 63 8.35 -8.85 3.66
N GLY A 64 7.13 -9.07 4.14
CA GLY A 64 6.66 -10.35 4.67
C GLY A 64 6.64 -11.44 3.60
N LEU A 65 6.11 -11.13 2.41
CA LEU A 65 6.06 -12.07 1.31
C LEU A 65 7.46 -12.42 0.79
N ALA A 66 8.34 -11.43 0.64
CA ALA A 66 9.74 -11.65 0.26
C ALA A 66 10.46 -12.57 1.26
N ARG A 67 10.33 -12.32 2.57
CA ARG A 67 10.90 -13.17 3.61
C ARG A 67 10.33 -14.58 3.58
N LEU A 68 9.02 -14.73 3.39
CA LEU A 68 8.37 -16.05 3.32
C LEU A 68 8.86 -16.88 2.14
N THR A 69 9.06 -16.27 0.97
CA THR A 69 9.44 -16.98 -0.25
C THR A 69 10.93 -17.26 -0.34
N SER A 70 11.77 -16.38 0.20
CA SER A 70 13.24 -16.51 0.20
C SER A 70 13.80 -17.37 1.34
N ASN A 71 13.02 -17.67 2.39
CA ASN A 71 13.50 -18.44 3.54
C ASN A 71 13.85 -19.89 3.15
N PRO A 72 15.12 -20.32 3.31
CA PRO A 72 15.57 -21.64 2.88
C PRO A 72 15.26 -22.77 3.86
N ALA A 73 14.67 -22.48 5.03
CA ALA A 73 14.42 -23.50 6.06
C ALA A 73 13.56 -24.66 5.52
N PRO A 74 13.87 -25.94 5.84
CA PRO A 74 13.21 -27.10 5.23
C PRO A 74 11.69 -27.11 5.39
N LEU A 75 11.18 -26.66 6.54
CA LEU A 75 9.76 -26.55 6.85
C LEU A 75 9.03 -25.46 6.06
N MET A 76 9.73 -24.50 5.45
CA MET A 76 9.08 -23.41 4.69
C MET A 76 8.48 -23.90 3.37
N ARG A 77 9.00 -24.98 2.80
CA ARG A 77 8.44 -25.56 1.56
C ARG A 77 7.01 -26.06 1.77
N PRO A 78 6.73 -27.00 2.71
CA PRO A 78 5.36 -27.46 2.94
C PRO A 78 4.45 -26.36 3.45
N LEU A 79 4.95 -25.42 4.28
CA LEU A 79 4.15 -24.27 4.74
C LEU A 79 3.69 -23.36 3.59
N ARG A 80 4.56 -23.09 2.61
CA ARG A 80 4.17 -22.32 1.41
C ARG A 80 3.13 -23.06 0.59
N SER A 81 3.28 -24.37 0.41
CA SER A 81 2.29 -25.20 -0.29
C SER A 81 0.93 -25.17 0.41
N LEU A 82 0.89 -25.31 1.74
CA LEU A 82 -0.34 -25.20 2.53
C LEU A 82 -0.94 -23.79 2.42
N GLY A 83 -0.11 -22.75 2.45
CA GLY A 83 -0.55 -21.37 2.24
C GLY A 83 -1.20 -21.14 0.88
N LEU A 84 -0.63 -21.70 -0.20
CA LEU A 84 -1.22 -21.64 -1.53
C LEU A 84 -2.55 -22.39 -1.60
N VAL A 85 -2.66 -23.56 -0.96
CA VAL A 85 -3.93 -24.29 -0.88
C VAL A 85 -4.97 -23.48 -0.11
N ALA A 86 -4.59 -22.85 1.01
CA ALA A 86 -5.48 -21.99 1.78
C ALA A 86 -5.92 -20.75 0.98
N ALA A 87 -5.05 -20.19 0.14
CA ALA A 87 -5.33 -19.05 -0.72
C ALA A 87 -6.40 -19.34 -1.79
N GLN A 88 -6.72 -20.61 -2.07
CA GLN A 88 -7.84 -20.98 -2.95
C GLN A 88 -9.21 -20.74 -2.30
N ARG A 89 -9.28 -20.54 -0.98
CA ARG A 89 -10.52 -20.17 -0.30
C ARG A 89 -10.82 -18.70 -0.57
N ALA A 90 -12.04 -18.41 -1.04
CA ALA A 90 -12.46 -17.06 -1.42
C ALA A 90 -12.21 -15.99 -0.34
N SER A 91 -12.40 -16.34 0.94
CA SER A 91 -12.15 -15.44 2.08
C SER A 91 -10.67 -15.12 2.29
N VAL A 92 -9.79 -16.10 2.08
CA VAL A 92 -8.33 -15.90 2.17
C VAL A 92 -7.85 -15.13 0.94
N GLN A 93 -8.35 -15.48 -0.25
CA GLN A 93 -8.05 -14.78 -1.48
C GLN A 93 -8.45 -13.31 -1.40
N SER A 94 -9.66 -12.99 -0.93
CA SER A 94 -10.11 -11.60 -0.80
C SER A 94 -9.27 -10.83 0.22
N MET A 95 -8.89 -11.45 1.33
CA MET A 95 -7.97 -10.87 2.30
C MET A 95 -6.58 -10.57 1.69
N LEU A 96 -6.03 -11.50 0.91
CA LEU A 96 -4.73 -11.36 0.24
C LEU A 96 -4.77 -10.29 -0.86
N VAL A 97 -5.82 -10.27 -1.68
CA VAL A 97 -6.01 -9.28 -2.74
C VAL A 97 -6.21 -7.89 -2.12
N GLY A 98 -7.05 -7.76 -1.09
CA GLY A 98 -7.17 -6.51 -0.33
C GLY A 98 -5.83 -6.11 0.31
N GLY A 99 -5.06 -7.09 0.79
CA GLY A 99 -3.63 -7.01 1.14
C GLY A 99 -2.81 -6.26 0.10
N ALA A 100 -2.77 -6.84 -1.10
CA ALA A 100 -1.93 -6.42 -2.20
C ALA A 100 -2.36 -5.11 -2.87
N MET A 101 -3.66 -4.81 -2.89
CA MET A 101 -4.18 -3.58 -3.51
C MET A 101 -3.84 -2.33 -2.68
N GLY A 102 -3.62 -2.45 -1.37
CA GLY A 102 -3.24 -1.32 -0.51
C GLY A 102 -4.36 -0.30 -0.29
N PHE A 103 -5.63 -0.70 -0.47
CA PHE A 103 -6.79 0.12 -0.13
C PHE A 103 -7.11 0.01 1.37
N ARG A 104 -6.19 0.43 2.24
CA ARG A 104 -6.39 0.47 3.70
C ARG A 104 -6.17 1.87 4.24
N GLY A 105 -6.97 2.26 5.24
CA GLY A 105 -7.01 3.62 5.76
C GLY A 105 -7.86 4.55 4.89
N GLU A 106 -7.53 5.83 4.88
CA GLU A 106 -8.22 6.81 4.04
C GLU A 106 -7.72 6.76 2.60
N VAL A 107 -8.49 6.07 1.76
CA VAL A 107 -8.21 5.90 0.33
C VAL A 107 -8.63 7.17 -0.42
N PRO A 108 -7.86 7.62 -1.44
CA PRO A 108 -8.26 8.73 -2.32
C PRO A 108 -9.68 8.55 -2.89
N ARG A 109 -10.46 9.63 -2.98
CA ARG A 109 -11.78 9.76 -3.63
C ARG A 109 -11.80 9.09 -5.00
N LEU A 110 -10.83 9.39 -5.86
CA LEU A 110 -10.73 8.81 -7.21
C LEU A 110 -10.54 7.28 -7.19
N CYS A 111 -9.88 6.72 -6.18
CA CYS A 111 -9.76 5.27 -6.02
C CYS A 111 -11.05 4.61 -5.51
N ARG A 112 -11.99 5.39 -4.96
CA ARG A 112 -13.33 4.96 -4.53
C ARG A 112 -14.39 5.15 -5.63
N GLY A 113 -14.02 5.74 -6.77
CA GLY A 113 -14.94 6.09 -7.85
C GLY A 113 -15.74 7.36 -7.57
N GLU A 114 -15.32 8.16 -6.58
CA GLU A 114 -15.84 9.50 -6.33
C GLU A 114 -15.11 10.48 -7.27
N ALA A 115 -15.83 11.48 -7.79
CA ALA A 115 -15.18 12.58 -8.50
C ALA A 115 -14.25 13.33 -7.51
N ALA A 116 -13.14 13.87 -8.04
CA ALA A 116 -12.22 14.71 -7.29
C ALA A 116 -12.97 15.93 -6.75
#